data_AF-A0A7M3U4H2-F1
#
_entry.id   AF-A0A7M3U4H2-F1
#
_cell.length_a   1.000
_cell.length_b   1.000
_cell.length_c   1.000
_cell.angle_alpha   90.00
_cell.angle_beta   90.00
_cell.angle_gamma   90.00
#
_symmetry.space_group_name_H-M   'P 1'
#
loop_
_entity.id
_entity.type
_entity.pdbx_description
1 polymer ?
#
loop_
_entity_poly.entity_id
_entity_poly.type
_entity_poly.pdbx_seq_one_letter_code
_entity_poly.pdbx_strand_id
1 'polypeptide(L)' 'MRAVVQHGYGGPECLSIEQRPEPTPGRGQVRVRVDAVSPDSGTLHLLTGEPRVLRLFLGCRTLRQPVIGLAFA' A
#
# COMPACT_ATOMS: atom_id res chain seq x y z
N MET A 1 14.79 1.20 0.70
CA MET A 1 13.94 1.20 1.92
C MET A 1 13.22 -0.14 2.06
N ARG A 2 12.93 -0.56 3.31
CA ARG A 2 12.05 -1.71 3.60
C ARG A 2 10.60 -1.25 3.51
N ALA A 3 9.75 -2.00 2.82
CA ALA A 3 8.33 -1.68 2.65
C ALA A 3 7.46 -2.93 2.80
N VAL A 4 6.21 -2.74 3.24
CA VAL A 4 5.18 -3.77 3.21
C VAL A 4 4.55 -3.76 1.82
N VAL A 5 4.66 -4.88 1.10
CA VAL A 5 4.25 -5.04 -0.30
C VAL A 5 3.14 -6.08 -0.41
N GLN A 6 2.07 -5.72 -1.12
CA GLN A 6 0.90 -6.55 -1.36
C GLN A 6 0.95 -7.23 -2.73
N HIS A 7 0.78 -8.55 -2.76
CA HIS A 7 0.81 -9.38 -3.97
C HIS A 7 -0.55 -9.90 -4.43
N GLY A 8 -1.63 -9.51 -3.75
CA GLY A 8 -2.98 -9.92 -4.07
C GLY A 8 -3.98 -9.36 -3.07
N TYR A 9 -5.25 -9.55 -3.37
CA TYR A 9 -6.33 -9.24 -2.44
C TYR A 9 -6.60 -10.43 -1.52
N GLY A 10 -6.73 -10.17 -0.23
CA GLY A 10 -6.92 -11.21 0.79
C GLY A 10 -6.63 -10.67 2.19
N GLY A 11 -6.05 -11.52 3.03
CA GLY A 11 -5.56 -11.17 4.35
C GLY A 11 -4.05 -10.91 4.39
N PRO A 12 -3.44 -10.95 5.59
CA PRO A 12 -2.01 -10.73 5.81
C PRO A 12 -1.09 -11.67 5.01
N GLU A 13 -1.57 -12.84 4.59
CA GLU A 13 -0.84 -13.80 3.76
C GLU A 13 -0.45 -13.24 2.37
N CYS A 14 -1.14 -12.19 1.92
CA CYS A 14 -0.81 -11.49 0.68
C CYS A 14 0.26 -10.41 0.88
N LEU A 15 0.76 -10.21 2.11
CA LEU A 15 1.73 -9.19 2.48
C LEU A 15 3.12 -9.77 2.67
N SER A 16 4.12 -9.03 2.21
CA SER A 16 5.53 -9.36 2.38
C SER A 16 6.34 -8.12 2.70
N ILE A 17 7.45 -8.28 3.41
CA ILE A 17 8.40 -7.19 3.63
C ILE A 17 9.48 -7.30 2.55
N GLU A 18 9.60 -6.29 1.71
CA GLU A 18 10.57 -6.25 0.61
C GLU A 18 11.49 -5.03 0.69
N GLN A 19 12.63 -5.12 0.02
CA GLN A 19 13.47 -3.98 -0.29
C GLN A 19 12.98 -3.29 -1.56
N ARG A 20 12.80 -1.97 -1.50
CA ARG A 20 12.36 -1.10 -2.60
C ARG A 20 13.29 0.10 -2.74
N PRO A 21 13.37 0.72 -3.92
CA PRO A 21 14.10 1.98 -4.09
C PRO A 21 13.63 3.04 -3.10
N GLU A 22 14.53 3.91 -2.66
CA GLU A 22 14.13 5.07 -1.86
C GLU A 22 13.38 6.08 -2.75
N PRO A 23 12.25 6.64 -2.28
CA PRO A 23 11.52 7.64 -3.04
C PRO A 23 12.29 8.96 -3.08
N THR A 24 12.36 9.56 -4.27
CA THR A 24 12.92 10.89 -4.48
C THR A 24 11.77 11.91 -4.54
N PRO A 25 11.68 12.86 -3.60
CA PRO A 25 10.60 13.85 -3.60
C PRO A 25 10.75 14.83 -4.78
N GLY A 26 9.63 15.18 -5.42
CA GLY A 26 9.56 16.25 -6.41
C GLY A 26 9.46 17.64 -5.78
N ARG A 27 9.29 18.67 -6.64
CA ARG A 27 9.12 20.05 -6.19
C ARG A 27 7.88 20.18 -5.30
N GLY A 28 8.06 20.69 -4.08
CA GLY A 28 6.99 20.90 -3.10
C GLY A 28 6.60 19.64 -2.31
N GLN A 29 7.30 18.51 -2.51
CA GLN A 29 7.13 17.31 -1.71
C GLN A 29 8.24 17.20 -0.67
N VAL A 30 7.96 16.47 0.41
CA VAL A 30 8.93 16.13 1.45
C VAL A 30 9.09 14.62 1.54
N ARG A 31 10.30 14.16 1.84
CA ARG A 31 10.56 12.74 2.13
C ARG A 31 10.39 12.49 3.61
N VAL A 32 9.49 11.59 3.98
CA VAL A 32 9.23 11.23 5.37
C VAL A 32 9.80 9.85 5.66
N ARG A 33 10.53 9.74 6.78
CA ARG A 33 10.95 8.46 7.33
C ARG A 33 9.83 7.96 8.24
N VAL A 34 9.29 6.79 7.90
CA VAL A 34 8.22 6.15 8.67
C VAL A 34 8.85 5.29 9.76
N ASP A 35 8.63 5.64 11.03
CA ASP A 35 9.08 4.84 12.18
C ASP A 35 7.98 3.89 12.71
N ALA A 36 6.71 4.26 12.56
CA ALA A 36 5.56 3.44 12.94
C ALA A 36 4.36 3.68 12.02
N VAL A 37 3.49 2.68 11.91
CA VAL A 37 2.23 2.76 11.15
C VAL A 37 1.10 2.08 11.94
N SER A 38 -0.12 2.56 11.77
CA SER A 38 -1.34 1.91 12.26
C SER A 38 -2.27 1.63 11.08
N PRO A 39 -2.85 0.42 10.96
CA PRO A 39 -3.88 0.18 9.97
C PRO A 39 -5.16 0.93 10.34
N ASP A 40 -5.78 1.54 9.34
CA ASP A 40 -7.14 2.09 9.44
C ASP A 40 -8.15 1.18 8.71
N SER A 41 -9.44 1.44 8.91
CA SER A 41 -10.51 0.66 8.27
C SER A 41 -10.45 0.70 6.74
N GLY A 42 -10.07 1.84 6.16
CA GLY A 42 -9.89 1.97 4.71
C GLY A 42 -8.76 1.08 4.20
N THR A 43 -7.64 1.03 4.92
CA THR A 43 -6.54 0.11 4.60
C THR A 43 -6.99 -1.37 4.57
N LEU A 44 -7.89 -1.80 5.46
CA LEU A 44 -8.43 -3.17 5.43
C LEU A 44 -9.30 -3.45 4.21
N HIS A 45 -10.09 -2.48 3.75
CA HIS A 45 -10.89 -2.62 2.52
C HIS A 45 -9.99 -2.71 1.28
N LEU A 46 -8.88 -1.96 1.25
CA LEU A 46 -7.88 -2.04 0.18
C LEU A 46 -7.15 -3.39 0.19
N LEU A 47 -6.79 -3.88 1.38
CA LEU A 47 -6.11 -5.17 1.57
C LEU A 47 -6.98 -6.33 1.06
N THR A 48 -8.25 -6.34 1.46
CA THR A 48 -9.20 -7.39 1.07
C THR A 48 -9.75 -7.20 -0.35
N GLY A 49 -9.66 -5.99 -0.91
CA GLY A 49 -10.23 -5.66 -2.22
C GLY A 49 -11.76 -5.63 -2.20
N GLU A 50 -12.36 -5.42 -1.03
CA GLU A 50 -13.80 -5.36 -0.84
C GLU A 50 -14.26 -3.90 -0.65
N PRO A 51 -15.39 -3.49 -1.28
CA PRO A 51 -16.22 -4.27 -2.19
C PRO A 51 -15.53 -4.52 -3.54
N ARG A 52 -15.74 -5.69 -4.15
CA ARG A 52 -15.07 -6.11 -5.42
C ARG A 52 -15.04 -5.06 -6.55
N VAL A 53 -16.03 -4.17 -6.62
CA VAL A 53 -16.06 -3.05 -7.59
C VAL A 53 -14.83 -2.15 -7.48
N LEU A 54 -14.26 -2.02 -6.28
CA LEU A 54 -13.06 -1.24 -6.00
C LEU A 54 -11.83 -1.77 -6.76
N ARG A 55 -11.77 -3.08 -7.03
CA ARG A 55 -10.67 -3.73 -7.78
C ARG A 55 -10.54 -3.20 -9.21
N LEU A 56 -11.63 -2.67 -9.80
CA LEU A 56 -11.58 -2.06 -11.14
C LEU A 56 -10.72 -0.79 -11.16
N PHE A 57 -10.73 -0.05 -10.05
CA PHE A 57 -9.99 1.21 -9.92
C PHE A 57 -8.58 0.99 -9.37
N LEU A 58 -8.42 0.06 -8.42
CA LEU A 58 -7.15 -0.21 -7.75
C LEU A 58 -6.22 -1.16 -8.52
N GLY A 59 -6.78 -2.04 -9.36
CA GLY A 59 -6.07 -3.08 -10.11
C GLY A 59 -6.73 -4.45 -9.94
N CYS A 60 -6.89 -5.21 -11.03
CA CYS A 60 -7.74 -6.40 -10.99
C CYS A 60 -7.18 -7.54 -10.13
N ARG A 61 -5.85 -7.73 -10.09
CA ARG A 61 -5.19 -8.84 -9.36
C ARG A 61 -4.58 -8.41 -8.03
N THR A 62 -3.94 -7.25 -8.02
CA THR A 62 -3.33 -6.61 -6.85
C THR A 62 -3.41 -5.10 -7.04
N LEU A 63 -3.08 -4.32 -6.01
CA LEU A 63 -2.98 -2.86 -6.09
C LEU A 63 -1.93 -2.46 -7.13
N ARG A 64 -2.26 -1.46 -7.97
CA ARG A 64 -1.32 -0.84 -8.91
C ARG A 64 -0.11 -0.24 -8.19
N GLN A 65 -0.34 0.36 -7.02
CA GLN A 65 0.70 0.75 -6.09
C GLN A 65 0.76 -0.32 -4.99
N PRO A 66 1.75 -1.22 -5.02
CA PRO A 66 1.74 -2.40 -4.16
C PRO A 66 2.18 -2.09 -2.72
N VAL A 67 2.60 -0.86 -2.43
CA VAL A 67 2.94 -0.41 -1.07
C VAL A 67 1.68 0.09 -0.39
N ILE A 68 1.32 -0.56 0.72
CA ILE A 68 0.16 -0.19 1.55
C ILE A 68 0.47 1.04 2.40
N GLY A 69 -0.54 1.89 2.63
CA GLY A 69 -0.46 3.08 3.48
C GLY A 69 -0.84 4.36 2.74
N LEU A 70 -2.12 4.53 2.43
CA LEU A 70 -2.62 5.71 1.70
C LEU A 70 -2.88 6.93 2.59
N ALA A 71 -2.94 6.76 3.92
CA ALA A 71 -3.36 7.82 4.83
C ALA A 71 -2.37 9.00 4.97
N PHE A 72 -1.14 8.85 4.47
CA PHE A 72 -0.08 9.86 4.58
C PHE A 72 0.58 10.19 3.22
N ALA A 73 -0.13 9.97 2.11
CA ALA A 73 0.35 10.23 0.75
C ALA A 73 -0.03 11.63 0.24
#